data_AF-A0A415TJY1-F1
#
_entry.id   AF-A0A415TJY1-F1
#
_cell.length_a   1.000
_cell.length_b   1.000
_cell.length_c   1.000
_cell.angle_alpha   90.00
_cell.angle_beta   90.00
_cell.angle_gamma   90.00
#
_symmetry.space_group_name_H-M   'P 1'
#
loop_
_entity.id
_entity.type
_entity.pdbx_description
1 polymer ?
#
loop_
_entity_poly.entity_id
_entity_poly.type
_entity_poly.pdbx_seq_one_letter_code
_entity_poly.pdbx_strand_id
1 'polypeptide(L)'
;MSAKNRDNKNRWRNITVGFRVSPEENELINRAVALSGLPKQEYCYRRCLNQDVVVQGNPRVYKALKTEFATVLAELKRWIVNTFSDKFF
;
A
#
# COMPACT_ATOMS: atom_id res chain seq x y z
N MET A 1 16.12 -19.90 -0.95
CA MET A 1 15.79 -19.16 -2.19
C MET A 1 16.34 -19.95 -3.36
N SER A 2 15.51 -20.29 -4.35
CA SER A 2 15.99 -20.93 -5.59
C SER A 2 17.04 -20.02 -6.26
N ALA A 3 18.10 -20.62 -6.79
CA ALA A 3 19.22 -19.90 -7.40
C ALA A 3 18.70 -18.89 -8.44
N LYS A 4 19.22 -17.65 -8.41
CA LYS A 4 18.89 -16.60 -9.38
C LYS A 4 19.47 -16.98 -10.74
N ASN A 5 18.79 -17.86 -11.47
CA ASN A 5 19.19 -18.28 -12.80
C ASN A 5 18.69 -17.27 -13.83
N ARG A 6 19.62 -16.68 -14.57
CA ARG A 6 19.34 -15.72 -15.65
C ARG A 6 19.14 -16.53 -16.93
N ASP A 7 17.99 -16.39 -17.58
CA ASP A 7 17.78 -17.06 -18.86
C ASP A 7 18.60 -16.38 -19.99
N ASN A 8 18.71 -17.05 -21.13
CA ASN A 8 19.42 -16.56 -22.33
C ASN A 8 18.81 -15.26 -22.93
N LYS A 9 17.74 -14.73 -22.33
CA LYS A 9 17.03 -13.51 -22.70
C LYS A 9 17.01 -12.47 -21.57
N ASN A 10 17.94 -12.57 -20.61
CA ASN A 10 18.07 -11.64 -19.48
C ASN A 10 16.86 -11.58 -18.52
N ARG A 11 16.00 -12.59 -18.49
CA ARG A 11 14.87 -12.67 -17.56
C ARG A 11 15.28 -13.45 -16.33
N TRP A 12 15.20 -12.79 -15.17
CA TRP A 12 15.44 -13.40 -13.86
C TRP A 12 14.31 -14.33 -13.41
N ARG A 13 13.11 -14.17 -13.98
CA ARG A 13 11.95 -15.04 -13.80
C ARG A 13 11.25 -15.19 -15.14
N ASN A 14 11.37 -16.36 -15.75
CA ASN A 14 10.91 -16.62 -17.12
C ASN A 14 9.57 -17.38 -17.21
N ILE A 15 8.99 -17.79 -16.07
CA ILE A 15 7.71 -18.49 -15.99
C ILE A 15 6.59 -17.50 -15.63
N THR A 16 5.52 -17.52 -16.43
CA THR A 16 4.30 -16.75 -16.18
C THR A 16 3.23 -17.64 -15.56
N VAL A 17 2.60 -17.17 -14.47
CA VAL A 17 1.45 -17.83 -13.84
C VAL A 17 0.26 -16.88 -13.94
N GLY A 18 -0.83 -17.32 -14.58
CA GLY A 18 -2.05 -16.55 -14.76
C GLY A 18 -3.19 -17.10 -13.91
N PHE A 19 -3.93 -16.22 -13.23
CA PHE A 19 -5.10 -16.57 -12.44
C PHE A 19 -6.35 -15.94 -13.07
N ARG A 20 -7.48 -16.66 -13.02
CA ARG A 20 -8.80 -16.09 -13.29
C ARG A 20 -9.37 -15.62 -11.96
N VAL A 21 -9.82 -14.38 -11.92
CA VAL A 21 -10.38 -13.73 -10.75
C VAL A 21 -11.65 -13.00 -11.14
N SER A 22 -12.59 -12.88 -10.21
CA SER A 22 -13.76 -12.02 -10.37
C SER A 22 -13.34 -10.53 -10.35
N PRO A 23 -14.21 -9.61 -10.80
CA PRO A 23 -13.93 -8.17 -10.73
C PRO A 23 -13.65 -7.69 -9.30
N GLU A 24 -14.42 -8.19 -8.32
CA GLU A 24 -14.28 -7.84 -6.91
C GLU A 24 -12.93 -8.31 -6.34
N GLU A 25 -12.53 -9.55 -6.66
CA GLU A 25 -11.23 -10.09 -6.26
C GLU A 25 -10.07 -9.30 -6.87
N ASN A 26 -10.21 -8.87 -8.14
CA ASN A 26 -9.21 -8.02 -8.78
C ASN A 26 -9.07 -6.66 -8.07
N GLU A 27 -10.16 -6.04 -7.64
CA GLU A 27 -10.11 -4.81 -6.86
C GLU A 27 -9.40 -5.01 -5.52
N LEU A 28 -9.74 -6.06 -4.78
CA LEU A 28 -9.11 -6.37 -3.49
C LEU A 28 -7.60 -6.59 -3.64
N ILE A 29 -7.19 -7.33 -4.67
CA ILE A 29 -5.77 -7.53 -4.97
C ILE A 29 -5.09 -6.20 -5.29
N ASN A 30 -5.70 -5.34 -6.12
CA ASN A 30 -5.11 -4.05 -6.47
C ASN A 30 -4.97 -3.13 -5.25
N ARG A 31 -5.97 -3.10 -4.35
CA ARG A 31 -5.88 -2.35 -3.10
C ARG A 31 -4.74 -2.85 -2.21
N ALA A 32 -4.64 -4.17 -2.04
CA ALA A 32 -3.58 -4.75 -1.21
C ALA A 32 -2.17 -4.52 -1.80
N VAL A 33 -2.04 -4.59 -3.12
CA VAL A 33 -0.80 -4.24 -3.85
C VAL A 33 -0.44 -2.77 -3.59
N ALA A 34 -1.40 -1.84 -3.73
CA ALA A 34 -1.18 -0.42 -3.49
C ALA A 34 -0.73 -0.13 -2.05
N LEU A 35 -1.35 -0.80 -1.06
CA LEU A 35 -0.97 -0.68 0.35
C LEU A 35 0.43 -1.23 0.64
N SER A 36 0.83 -2.31 -0.06
CA SER A 36 2.17 -2.91 0.12
C SER A 36 3.30 -2.06 -0.46
N GLY A 37 3.02 -1.14 -1.39
CA GLY A 37 4.03 -0.37 -2.12
C GLY A 37 4.91 -1.20 -3.06
N LEU A 38 4.61 -2.49 -3.25
CA LEU A 38 5.34 -3.40 -4.13
C LEU A 38 4.65 -3.48 -5.51
N PRO A 39 5.40 -3.80 -6.59
CA PRO A 39 4.77 -4.10 -7.88
C PRO A 39 3.91 -5.38 -7.78
N LYS A 40 2.83 -5.45 -8.57
CA LYS A 40 1.82 -6.54 -8.51
C LYS A 40 2.43 -7.94 -8.61
N GLN A 41 3.41 -8.13 -9.51
CA GLN A 41 4.14 -9.39 -9.62
C GLN A 41 4.82 -9.77 -8.31
N GLU A 42 5.45 -8.81 -7.64
CA GLU A 42 6.21 -9.02 -6.42
C GLU A 42 5.33 -9.30 -5.21
N TYR A 43 4.23 -8.56 -5.10
CA TYR A 43 3.20 -8.83 -4.11
C TYR A 43 2.65 -10.25 -4.24
N CYS A 44 2.23 -10.66 -5.45
CA CYS A 44 1.60 -11.96 -5.67
C CYS A 44 2.53 -13.13 -5.30
N TYR A 45 3.78 -13.16 -5.79
CA TYR A 45 4.65 -14.30 -5.48
C TYR A 45 5.08 -14.33 -4.01
N ARG A 46 5.31 -13.17 -3.37
CA ARG A 46 5.67 -13.14 -1.93
C ARG A 46 4.52 -13.65 -1.08
N ARG A 47 3.29 -13.22 -1.41
CA ARG A 47 2.07 -13.70 -0.73
C ARG A 47 1.81 -15.18 -0.95
N CYS A 48 1.98 -15.70 -2.17
CA CYS A 48 1.82 -17.13 -2.47
C CYS A 48 2.88 -18.02 -1.80
N LEU A 49 4.09 -17.49 -1.57
CA LEU A 49 5.18 -18.23 -0.92
C LEU A 49 5.24 -18.02 0.59
N ASN A 50 4.21 -17.40 1.21
CA ASN A 50 4.19 -17.00 2.62
C ASN A 50 5.47 -16.25 3.07
N GLN A 51 6.07 -15.49 2.16
CA GLN A 51 7.15 -14.56 2.49
C GLN A 51 6.49 -13.29 3.01
N ASP A 52 6.51 -13.09 4.32
CA ASP A 52 5.83 -11.98 5.01
C ASP A 52 5.96 -10.67 4.24
N VAL A 53 4.82 -10.10 3.84
CA VAL A 53 4.74 -8.78 3.25
C VAL A 53 4.86 -7.78 4.39
N VAL A 54 6.09 -7.54 4.84
CA VAL A 54 6.39 -6.49 5.82
C VAL A 54 6.18 -5.14 5.14
N VAL A 55 5.22 -4.36 5.63
CA VAL A 55 5.05 -2.95 5.24
C VAL A 55 6.27 -2.19 5.76
N GLN A 56 7.32 -2.11 4.95
CA GLN A 56 8.46 -1.26 5.29
C GLN A 56 8.02 0.20 5.21
N GLY A 57 8.13 0.92 6.32
CA GLY A 57 7.86 2.35 6.40
C GLY A 57 8.72 3.09 5.37
N ASN A 58 8.12 3.46 4.25
CA ASN A 58 8.74 4.27 3.21
C ASN A 58 8.64 5.75 3.63
N PRO A 59 9.68 6.59 3.46
CA PRO A 59 9.58 8.04 3.67
C PRO A 59 8.37 8.70 3.00
N ARG A 60 7.90 8.16 1.86
CA ARG A 60 6.65 8.59 1.21
C ARG A 60 5.41 8.27 2.02
N VAL A 61 5.34 7.09 2.65
CA VAL A 61 4.23 6.69 3.54
C VAL A 61 4.25 7.54 4.80
N TYR A 62 5.42 7.80 5.37
CA TYR A 62 5.56 8.73 6.50
C TYR A 62 5.10 10.15 6.11
N LYS A 63 5.49 10.64 4.93
CA LYS A 63 5.10 11.97 4.45
C LYS A 63 3.59 12.07 4.19
N ALA A 64 2.99 11.04 3.61
CA ALA A 64 1.54 10.96 3.42
C ALA A 64 0.79 10.95 4.76
N LEU A 65 1.20 10.09 5.69
CA LEU A 65 0.61 10.04 7.04
C LEU A 65 0.73 11.38 7.77
N LYS A 66 1.90 12.04 7.69
CA LYS A 66 2.10 13.36 8.30
C LYS A 66 1.16 14.43 7.71
N THR A 67 0.93 14.40 6.41
CA THR A 67 -0.02 15.33 5.75
C THR A 67 -1.44 15.06 6.23
N GLU A 68 -1.89 13.80 6.24
CA GLU A 68 -3.24 13.45 6.69
C GLU A 68 -3.47 13.83 8.17
N PHE A 69 -2.48 13.58 9.04
CA PHE A 69 -2.57 14.00 10.44
C PHE A 69 -2.62 15.52 10.61
N ALA A 70 -1.94 16.28 9.76
CA ALA A 70 -2.02 17.74 9.78
C ALA A 70 -3.42 18.23 9.40
N THR A 71 -4.07 17.58 8.42
CA THR A 71 -5.45 17.87 8.02
C THR A 71 -6.43 17.60 9.17
N VAL A 72 -6.31 16.44 9.83
CA VAL A 72 -7.13 16.10 11.01
C VAL A 72 -6.95 17.11 12.13
N LEU A 73 -5.71 17.53 12.38
CA LEU A 73 -5.40 18.53 13.42
C LEU A 73 -5.99 19.91 13.08
N ALA A 74 -5.99 20.30 11.80
CA ALA A 74 -6.61 21.54 11.35
C ALA A 74 -8.14 21.52 11.56
N GLU A 75 -8.80 20.41 11.23
CA GLU A 75 -10.23 20.23 11.47
C GLU A 75 -10.58 20.24 12.97
N LEU A 76 -9.79 19.55 13.81
CA LEU A 76 -9.99 19.58 15.26
C LEU A 76 -9.84 21.00 15.84
N LYS A 77 -8.85 21.77 15.37
CA LYS A 77 -8.69 23.18 15.76
C LYS A 77 -9.88 24.03 15.32
N ARG A 78 -10.38 23.82 14.11
CA ARG A 78 -11.57 24.51 13.59
C ARG A 78 -12.79 24.23 14.45
N TRP A 79 -13.01 22.96 14.82
CA TRP A 79 -14.08 22.56 15.72
C TRP A 79 -13.99 23.22 17.09
N ILE A 80 -12.79 23.25 17.68
CA ILE A 80 -12.55 23.93 18.96
C ILE A 80 -12.88 25.42 18.84
N VAL A 81 -12.30 26.12 17.85
CA VAL A 81 -12.56 27.57 17.68
C VAL A 81 -14.05 27.87 17.50
N ASN A 82 -14.77 27.08 16.69
CA ASN A 82 -16.21 27.28 16.50
C ASN A 82 -17.01 26.99 17.78
N THR A 83 -16.68 25.91 18.50
CA THR A 83 -17.42 25.51 19.72
C THR A 83 -17.21 26.48 20.89
N PHE A 84 -16.05 27.16 20.94
CA PHE A 84 -15.79 28.22 21.91
C PHE A 84 -16.43 29.55 21.49
N SER A 85 -16.60 29.83 20.20
CA SER A 85 -17.31 31.04 19.74
C SER A 85 -18.82 30.99 20.00
N ASP A 86 -19.44 29.81 19.90
CA ASP A 86 -20.88 29.62 20.17
C ASP A 86 -21.25 29.58 21.67
N LYS A 87 -20.27 29.56 22.57
CA LYS A 87 -20.49 29.55 24.04
C LYS A 87 -20.26 30.89 24.73
N PHE A 88 -19.85 31.92 24.00
CA PHE A 88 -19.59 33.27 24.53
C PHE A 88 -20.49 34.37 23.92
N PHE A 89 -21.62 33.99 23.31
CA PHE A 89 -22.76 34.86 23.03
C PHE A 89 -24.04 34.30 23.65
#